data_AF-A0A7C7PU05-F1
#
_entry.id   AF-A0A7C7PU05-F1
#
_cell.length_a   1.000
_cell.length_b   1.000
_cell.length_c   1.000
_cell.angle_alpha   90.00
_cell.angle_beta   90.00
_cell.angle_gamma   90.00
#
_symmetry.space_group_name_H-M   'P 1'
#
loop_
_entity.id
_entity.type
_entity.pdbx_description
1 polymer ?
#
loop_
_entity_poly.entity_id
_entity_poly.type
_entity_poly.pdbx_seq_one_letter_code
_entity_poly.pdbx_strand_id
1 'polypeptide(L)'
;MCFSRRSGCDEHSSGGVLMRSHQHALAQLMREFQGSTALFLEAIEREVDIGVHAHEFGSPQRIRFDLYVMMGGANEPARDEIGQVLDYEYLLAALDSVLDENRSALLETLA
;
A
#
# COMPACT_ATOMS: atom_id res chain seq x y z
N MET A 1 53.87 28.72 -4.72
CA MET A 1 54.51 27.54 -4.09
C MET A 1 53.42 26.75 -3.35
N CYS A 2 53.22 25.49 -3.70
CA CYS A 2 52.44 24.53 -2.92
C CYS A 2 53.16 24.17 -1.61
N PHE A 3 52.44 23.93 -0.51
CA PHE A 3 52.53 22.68 0.24
C PHE A 3 51.30 22.48 1.14
N SER A 4 50.90 21.21 1.22
CA SER A 4 49.64 20.63 1.70
C SER A 4 49.69 20.20 3.18
N ARG A 5 48.54 20.18 3.88
CA ARG A 5 48.03 19.00 4.62
C ARG A 5 46.57 19.18 5.11
N ARG A 6 45.87 18.04 5.08
CA ARG A 6 44.48 17.68 5.46
C ARG A 6 44.12 18.14 6.89
N SER A 7 42.88 18.32 7.32
CA SER A 7 41.80 17.31 7.42
C SER A 7 40.54 18.01 7.95
N GLY A 8 39.38 17.73 7.37
CA GLY A 8 38.09 18.13 7.91
C GLY A 8 37.08 17.07 7.50
N CYS A 9 36.95 16.05 8.35
CA CYS A 9 35.89 15.07 8.25
C CYS A 9 34.63 15.73 8.83
N ASP A 10 33.63 16.01 7.99
CA ASP A 10 32.28 16.22 8.48
C ASP A 10 31.51 14.91 8.33
N GLU A 11 31.51 14.14 9.42
CA GLU A 11 30.48 13.16 9.68
C GLU A 11 29.15 13.89 9.88
N HIS A 12 28.16 13.60 9.04
CA HIS A 12 26.75 13.68 9.44
C HIS A 12 26.06 12.35 9.14
N SER A 13 25.98 11.58 10.21
CA SER A 13 24.93 10.64 10.61
C SER A 13 24.11 9.94 9.53
N SER A 14 24.35 8.63 9.48
CA SER A 14 23.42 7.56 9.15
C SER A 14 21.95 7.88 9.43
N GLY A 15 21.09 7.59 8.45
CA GLY A 15 19.64 7.76 8.52
C GLY A 15 18.91 7.08 7.35
N GLY A 16 19.06 5.75 7.23
CA GLY A 16 18.07 4.87 6.59
C GLY A 16 17.79 5.04 5.09
N VAL A 17 18.74 4.72 4.23
CA VAL A 17 18.44 4.38 2.82
C VAL A 17 18.08 2.89 2.76
N LEU A 18 16.94 2.51 3.33
CA LEU A 18 16.35 1.18 3.12
C LEU A 18 14.82 1.28 3.19
N MET A 19 14.17 1.02 2.04
CA MET A 19 12.72 1.05 1.75
C MET A 19 12.14 2.47 1.54
N ARG A 20 11.58 2.86 0.38
CA ARG A 20 10.40 2.29 -0.30
C ARG A 20 10.37 2.68 -1.81
N SER A 21 10.72 1.79 -2.73
CA SER A 21 10.58 2.07 -4.19
C SER A 21 9.11 2.24 -4.61
N HIS A 22 8.21 1.46 -4.02
CA HIS A 22 6.79 1.49 -4.35
C HIS A 22 6.11 2.80 -3.94
N GLN A 23 6.51 3.40 -2.80
CA GLN A 23 5.96 4.70 -2.39
C GLN A 23 6.41 5.84 -3.30
N HIS A 24 7.63 5.77 -3.84
CA HIS A 24 8.06 6.70 -4.89
C HIS A 24 7.27 6.51 -6.19
N ALA A 25 7.01 5.26 -6.59
CA ALA A 25 6.20 4.94 -7.76
C ALA A 25 4.74 5.44 -7.58
N LEU A 26 4.14 5.19 -6.42
CA LEU A 26 2.82 5.71 -6.07
C LEU A 26 2.81 7.24 -6.04
N ALA A 27 3.78 7.88 -5.41
CA ALA A 27 3.89 9.34 -5.39
C ALA A 27 4.05 9.93 -6.81
N GLN A 28 4.67 9.18 -7.74
CA GLN A 28 4.77 9.58 -9.13
C GLN A 28 3.44 9.43 -9.89
N LEU A 29 2.73 8.32 -9.70
CA LEU A 29 1.36 8.15 -10.23
C LEU A 29 0.43 9.24 -9.71
N MET A 30 0.46 9.54 -8.41
CA MET A 30 -0.37 10.59 -7.81
C MET A 30 -0.14 11.97 -8.42
N ARG A 31 1.09 12.29 -8.86
CA ARG A 31 1.39 13.56 -9.55
C ARG A 31 0.75 13.64 -10.93
N GLU A 32 0.60 12.51 -11.62
CA GLU A 32 -0.04 12.42 -12.94
C GLU A 32 -1.57 12.55 -12.84
N PHE A 33 -2.16 12.13 -11.72
CA PHE A 33 -3.60 12.19 -11.44
C PHE A 33 -4.03 13.49 -10.72
N GLN A 34 -3.62 14.65 -11.23
CA GLN A 34 -4.03 15.98 -10.72
C GLN A 34 -5.57 16.06 -10.56
N GLY A 35 -6.06 16.53 -9.41
CA GLY A 35 -7.51 16.66 -9.14
C GLY A 35 -8.21 15.35 -8.76
N SER A 36 -7.46 14.40 -8.20
CA SER A 36 -8.00 13.12 -7.72
C SER A 36 -7.93 13.01 -6.20
N THR A 37 -8.91 12.35 -5.60
CA THR A 37 -8.89 11.95 -4.19
C THR A 37 -8.21 10.59 -4.08
N ALA A 38 -7.36 10.41 -3.08
CA ALA A 38 -6.68 9.15 -2.82
C ALA A 38 -7.02 8.64 -1.41
N LEU A 39 -7.27 7.33 -1.29
CA LEU A 39 -7.53 6.63 -0.05
C LEU A 39 -6.51 5.50 0.10
N PHE A 40 -5.97 5.39 1.31
CA PHE A 40 -4.88 4.49 1.67
C PHE A 40 -5.31 3.62 2.85
N LEU A 41 -5.45 2.32 2.63
CA LEU A 41 -5.69 1.35 3.70
C LEU A 41 -4.49 0.40 3.74
N GLU A 42 -3.64 0.54 4.74
CA GLU A 42 -2.37 -0.20 4.82
C GLU A 42 -2.39 -1.19 5.97
N ALA A 43 -1.57 -2.24 5.82
CA ALA A 43 -1.35 -3.27 6.81
C ALA A 43 -2.62 -3.98 7.30
N ILE A 44 -3.59 -4.19 6.38
CA ILE A 44 -4.76 -5.00 6.67
C ILE A 44 -4.33 -6.46 6.72
N GLU A 45 -4.51 -7.13 7.85
CA GLU A 45 -4.20 -8.55 8.00
C GLU A 45 -5.48 -9.40 7.97
N ARG A 46 -5.43 -10.53 7.27
CA ARG A 46 -6.48 -11.56 7.23
C ARG A 46 -5.86 -12.95 7.25
N GLU A 47 -6.56 -13.89 7.87
CA GLU A 47 -6.26 -15.32 7.77
C GLU A 47 -6.97 -15.86 6.53
N VAL A 48 -6.21 -16.31 5.53
CA VAL A 48 -6.74 -16.75 4.23
C VAL A 48 -6.26 -18.17 3.95
N ASP A 49 -7.17 -19.06 3.55
CA ASP A 49 -6.78 -20.35 2.97
C ASP A 49 -6.25 -20.08 1.55
N ILE A 50 -4.95 -20.21 1.36
CA ILE A 50 -4.27 -19.91 0.10
C ILE A 50 -3.03 -20.79 -0.03
N GLY A 51 -2.67 -21.12 -1.26
CA GLY A 51 -1.43 -21.83 -1.59
C GLY A 51 -1.60 -22.94 -2.62
N VAL A 52 -0.49 -23.43 -3.13
CA VAL A 52 -0.43 -24.47 -4.18
C VAL A 52 -0.18 -25.86 -3.58
N HIS A 53 0.51 -25.92 -2.44
CA HIS A 53 0.95 -27.17 -1.84
C HIS A 53 -0.16 -27.83 -1.03
N ALA A 54 -0.19 -29.16 -1.05
CA ALA A 54 -1.21 -29.96 -0.35
C ALA A 54 -1.34 -29.65 1.15
N HIS A 55 -0.25 -29.26 1.82
CA HIS A 55 -0.26 -28.91 3.24
C HIS A 55 -0.82 -27.52 3.54
N GLU A 56 -1.02 -26.68 2.51
CA GLU A 56 -1.62 -25.34 2.65
C GLU A 56 -3.15 -25.39 2.57
N PHE A 57 -3.74 -26.47 2.03
CA PHE A 57 -5.19 -26.63 1.94
C PHE A 57 -5.81 -26.79 3.33
N GLY A 58 -6.78 -25.92 3.67
CA GLY A 58 -7.42 -25.90 4.98
C GLY A 58 -6.49 -25.45 6.11
N SER A 59 -5.34 -24.85 5.79
CA SER A 59 -4.40 -24.28 6.74
C SER A 59 -4.26 -22.77 6.50
N PRO A 60 -5.16 -21.95 7.07
CA PRO A 60 -5.13 -20.50 6.87
C PRO A 60 -3.77 -19.89 7.19
N GLN A 61 -3.38 -18.92 6.36
CA GLN A 61 -2.13 -18.19 6.47
C GLN A 61 -2.42 -16.69 6.62
N ARG A 62 -1.61 -15.99 7.42
CA ARG A 62 -1.74 -14.54 7.58
C ARG A 62 -1.24 -13.80 6.33
N ILE A 63 -2.15 -13.13 5.63
CA ILE A 63 -1.87 -12.30 4.46
C ILE A 63 -2.06 -10.82 4.82
N ARG A 64 -1.13 -9.98 4.34
CA ARG A 64 -1.17 -8.52 4.53
C ARG A 64 -1.54 -7.84 3.22
N PHE A 65 -2.58 -7.02 3.25
CA PHE A 65 -3.06 -6.23 2.12
C PHE A 65 -2.76 -4.75 2.35
N ASP A 66 -2.31 -4.07 1.30
CA ASP A 66 -2.22 -2.62 1.22
C ASP A 66 -3.09 -2.18 0.02
N LEU A 67 -4.20 -1.48 0.28
CA LEU A 67 -5.14 -0.99 -0.73
C LEU A 67 -4.88 0.50 -1.00
N TYR A 68 -4.65 0.80 -2.27
CA TYR A 68 -4.40 2.14 -2.79
C TYR A 68 -5.49 2.51 -3.81
N VAL A 69 -6.44 3.35 -3.40
CA VAL A 69 -7.58 3.73 -4.27
C VAL A 69 -7.43 5.18 -4.70
N MET A 70 -7.49 5.44 -6.00
CA MET A 70 -7.47 6.78 -6.59
C MET A 70 -8.77 7.02 -7.36
N MET A 71 -9.41 8.16 -7.09
CA MET A 71 -10.67 8.56 -7.70
C MET A 71 -10.50 9.92 -8.36
N GLY A 72 -10.55 9.96 -9.69
CA GLY A 72 -10.54 11.21 -10.45
C GLY A 72 -11.90 11.89 -10.41
N GLY A 73 -11.91 13.23 -10.33
CA GLY A 73 -13.15 14.01 -10.42
C GLY A 73 -14.07 13.90 -9.21
N ALA A 74 -13.57 13.36 -8.10
CA ALA A 74 -14.24 13.49 -6.81
C ALA A 74 -14.20 14.98 -6.42
N ASN A 75 -15.37 15.61 -6.37
CA ASN A 75 -15.47 16.95 -5.83
C ASN A 75 -15.13 16.92 -4.34
N GLU A 76 -14.55 18.01 -3.85
CA GLU A 76 -14.41 18.19 -2.41
C GLU A 76 -15.79 18.06 -1.77
N PRO A 77 -15.95 17.21 -0.74
CA PRO A 77 -17.24 16.99 -0.14
C PRO A 77 -17.77 18.32 0.41
N ALA A 78 -19.01 18.66 0.06
CA ALA A 78 -19.64 19.92 0.47
C ALA A 78 -19.90 19.97 1.99
N ARG A 79 -19.94 18.80 2.63
CA ARG A 79 -20.11 18.61 4.08
C ARG A 79 -19.23 17.48 4.57
N ASP A 80 -18.86 17.56 5.85
CA ASP A 80 -18.13 16.50 6.54
C ASP A 80 -19.07 15.32 6.88
N GLU A 81 -19.45 14.58 5.84
CA GLU A 81 -20.40 13.47 5.91
C GLU A 81 -19.83 12.26 5.16
N ILE A 82 -19.87 11.08 5.80
CA ILE A 82 -19.30 9.84 5.24
C ILE A 82 -19.91 9.47 3.87
N GLY A 83 -21.17 9.82 3.64
CA GLY A 83 -21.87 9.56 2.36
C GLY A 83 -21.41 10.44 1.18
N GLN A 84 -20.54 11.43 1.41
CA GLN A 84 -19.97 12.28 0.37
C GLN A 84 -18.56 11.86 -0.05
N VAL A 85 -18.02 10.82 0.59
CA VAL A 85 -16.70 10.26 0.29
C VAL A 85 -16.82 8.76 0.05
N LEU A 86 -15.75 8.15 -0.48
CA LEU A 86 -15.66 6.70 -0.52
C LEU A 86 -15.47 6.17 0.90
N ASP A 87 -16.42 5.33 1.32
CA ASP A 87 -16.39 4.68 2.62
C ASP A 87 -15.31 3.59 2.65
N TYR A 88 -14.41 3.66 3.64
CA TYR A 88 -13.37 2.66 3.85
C TYR A 88 -13.95 1.35 4.39
N GLU A 89 -15.08 1.37 5.11
CA GLU A 89 -15.74 0.14 5.60
C GLU A 89 -16.28 -0.68 4.44
N TYR A 90 -16.82 0.00 3.42
CA TYR A 90 -17.22 -0.65 2.18
C TYR A 90 -16.04 -1.38 1.50
N LEU A 91 -14.85 -0.77 1.47
CA LEU A 91 -13.67 -1.41 0.89
C LEU A 91 -13.20 -2.63 1.67
N LEU A 92 -13.28 -2.57 3.01
CA LEU A 92 -12.97 -3.72 3.86
C LEU A 92 -13.98 -4.85 3.65
N ALA A 93 -15.26 -4.53 3.59
CA ALA A 93 -16.31 -5.52 3.32
C ALA A 93 -16.16 -6.15 1.93
N ALA A 94 -15.79 -5.36 0.92
CA ALA A 94 -15.53 -5.85 -0.43
C ALA A 94 -14.31 -6.79 -0.45
N LEU A 95 -13.22 -6.45 0.25
CA LEU A 95 -12.07 -7.33 0.42
C LEU A 95 -12.49 -8.66 1.06
N ASP A 96 -13.20 -8.61 2.18
CA ASP A 96 -13.66 -9.81 2.89
C ASP A 96 -14.56 -10.69 2.01
N SER A 97 -15.46 -10.08 1.22
CA SER A 97 -16.29 -10.80 0.26
C SER A 97 -15.49 -11.54 -0.82
N VAL A 98 -14.39 -10.96 -1.31
CA VAL A 98 -13.51 -11.62 -2.31
C VAL A 98 -12.76 -12.79 -1.68
N LEU A 99 -12.32 -12.64 -0.42
CA LEU A 99 -11.63 -13.71 0.32
C LEU A 99 -12.55 -14.90 0.62
N ASP A 100 -13.84 -14.64 0.84
CA ASP A 100 -14.84 -15.67 1.14
C ASP A 100 -15.37 -16.41 -0.10
N GLU A 101 -15.23 -15.83 -1.30
CA GLU A 101 -15.83 -16.39 -2.52
C GLU A 101 -15.15 -17.68 -2.98
N ASN A 102 -13.81 -17.67 -3.09
CA ASN A 102 -13.05 -18.83 -3.57
C ASN A 102 -11.63 -18.86 -3.01
N ARG A 103 -11.15 -20.07 -2.72
CA ARG A 103 -9.75 -20.32 -2.39
C ARG A 103 -8.87 -20.07 -3.62
N SER A 104 -7.91 -19.15 -3.49
CA SER A 104 -6.88 -18.92 -4.51
C SER A 104 -5.65 -19.80 -4.28
N ALA A 105 -4.98 -20.19 -5.37
CA ALA A 105 -3.72 -20.94 -5.27
C ALA A 105 -2.49 -20.01 -5.21
N LEU A 106 -2.59 -18.84 -5.85
CA LEU A 106 -1.51 -17.87 -6.02
C LEU A 106 -1.93 -16.49 -5.51
N LEU A 107 -0.98 -15.70 -5.02
CA LEU A 107 -1.24 -14.31 -4.61
C LEU A 107 -1.59 -13.43 -5.81
N GLU A 108 -1.03 -13.74 -6.97
CA GLU A 108 -1.30 -13.07 -8.24
C GLU A 108 -2.73 -13.30 -8.75
N THR A 109 -3.38 -14.39 -8.32
CA THR A 109 -4.80 -14.63 -8.63
C THR A 109 -5.71 -13.88 -7.65
N LEU A 110 -5.20 -13.55 -6.46
CA LEU A 110 -5.94 -12.84 -5.43
C LEU A 110 -5.94 -11.32 -5.65
N ALA A 111 -4.89 -10.77 -6.27
CA ALA A 111 -4.68 -9.34 -6.50
C ALA A 111 -5.23 -8.87 -7.86
#